data_AF-A0A133SIR6-F1
#
_entry.id   AF-A0A133SIR6-F1
#
_cell.length_a   1.000
_cell.length_b   1.000
_cell.length_c   1.000
_cell.angle_alpha   90.00
_cell.angle_beta   90.00
_cell.angle_gamma   90.00
#
_symmetry.space_group_name_H-M   'P 1'
#
loop_
_entity.id
_entity.type
_entity.pdbx_description
1 polymer ?
#
loop_
_entity_poly.entity_id
_entity_poly.type
_entity_poly.pdbx_seq_one_letter_code
_entity_poly.pdbx_strand_id
1 'polypeptide(L)'
;MMNIKKLCTYIAGLLTAFMPMGASLAAEFPRIDDPDVMSRVVVQPMRAISMTPPIDTGTLLLSDSPEYAEKDGILYGDMVSGDVRLYFYHVNQQQTDRKIVAMLYNPHDYPIDAFLQGYQYTRPSADYYQVGKELSTLYYEGNMTVNKVTVQPHDYALVGQRLNEVVVHPDQLFSGIVNVSLPEPMILSSMILPVKEDPTAFVRKLQYLSSDSVKLRGTFHGKDRFMSTLTPYSTDSGIGYILLADGVMDRFLQGRDVMDNRSSQDTGNYGLDYTIHLRTQGTGDIHLYFNPQGGEYAGVTELIYSDPQRGENKKIVELPRNRHSMGLNDPYAMEYVDTFPAGTDMTIHIMPPGAANLPVRFLVVPDSQLQPIREAVQSYREAEERRAAEAEARRRAARQDTTIQPEELQSDNQTPFTSLKDRMAKLQQKKK
;
A
#
# COMPACT_ATOMS: atom_id res chain seq x y z
N MET A 1 -18.25 78.00 9.77
CA MET A 1 -17.58 76.70 9.98
C MET A 1 -18.16 75.69 8.98
N MET A 2 -17.28 75.03 8.23
CA MET A 2 -17.47 73.84 7.36
C MET A 2 -18.47 72.80 7.94
N ASN A 3 -19.18 71.93 7.22
CA ASN A 3 -18.80 71.17 6.02
C ASN A 3 -20.00 70.40 5.38
N ILE A 4 -20.04 70.37 4.02
CA ILE A 4 -20.39 69.27 3.08
C ILE A 4 -21.84 68.68 3.12
N LYS A 5 -22.81 69.02 2.24
CA LYS A 5 -22.99 68.82 0.76
C LYS A 5 -22.91 67.35 0.30
N LYS A 6 -24.03 66.72 -0.08
CA LYS A 6 -24.68 66.64 -1.42
C LYS A 6 -24.60 65.18 -1.91
N LEU A 7 -25.71 64.51 -2.16
CA LEU A 7 -26.60 64.63 -3.32
C LEU A 7 -25.92 64.19 -4.63
N CYS A 8 -26.36 63.03 -5.09
CA CYS A 8 -26.52 62.55 -6.47
C CYS A 8 -25.61 63.13 -7.54
N THR A 9 -24.88 62.26 -8.23
CA THR A 9 -24.33 62.58 -9.56
C THR A 9 -24.53 61.39 -10.50
N TYR A 10 -25.01 61.75 -11.69
CA TYR A 10 -25.32 60.90 -12.83
C TYR A 10 -24.19 61.09 -13.87
N ILE A 11 -23.82 60.00 -14.55
CA ILE A 11 -23.32 59.91 -15.94
C ILE A 11 -21.82 60.14 -16.30
N ALA A 12 -21.33 59.09 -16.98
CA ALA A 12 -20.35 58.96 -18.08
C ALA A 12 -18.86 59.18 -17.85
N GLY A 13 -18.11 58.12 -18.20
CA GLY A 13 -16.70 58.16 -18.57
C GLY A 13 -16.19 56.76 -18.86
N LEU A 14 -16.16 56.38 -20.14
CA LEU A 14 -15.34 55.29 -20.65
C LEU A 14 -13.94 55.33 -20.01
N LEU A 15 -13.40 54.18 -19.58
CA LEU A 15 -12.10 53.65 -20.02
C LEU A 15 -11.68 52.45 -19.16
N THR A 16 -11.05 51.50 -19.83
CA THR A 16 -10.24 50.40 -19.28
C THR A 16 -10.98 49.31 -18.49
N ALA A 17 -11.65 48.43 -19.24
CA ALA A 17 -11.61 47.01 -18.90
C ALA A 17 -10.16 46.54 -19.03
N PHE A 18 -9.38 46.60 -17.95
CA PHE A 18 -8.22 45.73 -17.81
C PHE A 18 -8.77 44.31 -17.63
N MET A 19 -8.86 43.56 -18.73
CA MET A 19 -8.79 42.11 -18.63
C MET A 19 -7.54 41.78 -17.82
N PRO A 20 -7.61 40.94 -16.78
CA PRO A 20 -6.39 40.39 -16.23
C PRO A 20 -5.74 39.60 -17.36
N MET A 21 -4.62 40.13 -17.89
CA MET A 21 -3.67 39.30 -18.62
C MET A 21 -3.45 38.08 -17.76
N GLY A 22 -3.67 36.89 -18.35
CA GLY A 22 -3.47 35.62 -17.68
C GLY A 22 -2.11 35.64 -17.00
N ALA A 23 -2.14 35.69 -15.67
CA ALA A 23 -0.99 35.30 -14.89
C ALA A 23 -0.79 33.83 -15.24
N SER A 24 0.21 33.56 -16.09
CA SER A 24 0.84 32.26 -16.14
C SER A 24 1.25 31.97 -14.70
N LEU A 25 0.49 31.13 -14.00
CA LEU A 25 0.95 30.53 -12.76
C LEU A 25 2.20 29.77 -13.17
N ALA A 26 3.38 30.32 -12.88
CA ALA A 26 4.62 29.60 -13.08
C ALA A 26 4.46 28.25 -12.35
N ALA A 27 4.62 27.15 -13.07
CA ALA A 27 4.50 25.82 -12.48
C ALA A 27 5.40 25.76 -11.24
N GLU A 28 4.80 25.45 -10.08
CA GLU A 28 5.53 25.32 -8.82
C GLU A 28 6.60 24.25 -8.98
N PHE A 29 7.81 24.50 -8.47
CA PHE A 29 8.93 23.58 -8.61
C PHE A 29 8.53 22.18 -8.09
N PRO A 30 8.78 21.07 -8.82
CA PRO A 30 8.18 19.78 -8.52
C PRO A 30 8.55 19.32 -7.11
N ARG A 31 7.56 18.85 -6.36
CA ARG A 31 7.75 18.34 -5.00
C ARG A 31 8.47 16.99 -5.03
N ILE A 32 9.03 16.58 -3.90
CA ILE A 32 9.74 15.30 -3.79
C ILE A 32 8.79 14.09 -3.93
N ASP A 33 7.52 14.26 -3.55
CA ASP A 33 6.45 13.27 -3.68
C ASP A 33 5.63 13.45 -4.97
N ASP A 34 6.12 14.23 -5.93
CA ASP A 34 5.50 14.41 -7.24
C ASP A 34 5.58 13.11 -8.06
N PRO A 35 4.46 12.60 -8.62
CA PRO A 35 4.45 11.37 -9.42
C PRO A 35 5.45 11.36 -10.59
N ASP A 36 5.64 12.49 -11.28
CA ASP A 36 6.59 12.57 -12.40
C ASP A 36 8.03 12.47 -11.91
N VAL A 37 8.33 13.03 -10.73
CA VAL A 37 9.64 12.90 -10.09
C VAL A 37 9.88 11.44 -9.70
N MET A 38 8.94 10.82 -8.98
CA MET A 38 9.06 9.42 -8.54
C MET A 38 9.22 8.44 -9.73
N SER A 39 8.47 8.65 -10.81
CA SER A 39 8.58 7.84 -12.04
C SER A 39 9.98 7.88 -12.67
N ARG A 40 10.72 8.97 -12.46
CA ARG A 40 12.11 9.10 -12.94
C ARG A 40 13.13 8.61 -11.93
N VAL A 41 12.84 8.67 -10.63
CA VAL A 41 13.70 8.15 -9.57
C VAL A 41 13.77 6.61 -9.64
N VAL A 42 12.63 5.94 -9.76
CA VAL A 42 12.54 4.46 -9.70
C VAL A 42 13.32 3.74 -10.80
N VAL A 43 13.61 4.43 -11.91
CA VAL A 43 14.39 3.93 -13.06
C VAL A 43 15.86 4.35 -13.05
N GLN A 44 16.31 5.12 -12.04
CA GLN A 44 17.71 5.50 -11.94
C GLN A 44 18.60 4.29 -11.62
N PRO A 45 19.89 4.35 -12.02
CA PRO A 45 20.89 3.41 -11.51
C PRO A 45 20.95 3.46 -9.99
N MET A 46 20.79 2.30 -9.36
CA MET A 46 20.77 2.16 -7.90
C MET A 46 21.59 0.96 -7.44
N ARG A 47 22.12 1.05 -6.22
CA ARG A 47 22.95 0.01 -5.63
C ARG A 47 22.25 -0.65 -4.46
N ALA A 48 22.38 -1.97 -4.33
CA ALA A 48 21.94 -2.65 -3.13
C ALA A 48 22.74 -2.12 -1.94
N ILE A 49 22.05 -1.72 -0.87
CA ILE A 49 22.68 -1.36 0.38
C ILE A 49 23.08 -2.65 1.08
N SER A 50 24.37 -2.78 1.41
CA SER A 50 24.87 -3.96 2.13
C SER A 50 24.30 -4.00 3.54
N MET A 51 23.54 -5.05 3.83
CA MET A 51 22.96 -5.32 5.14
C MET A 51 23.75 -6.39 5.89
N THR A 52 23.66 -6.40 7.22
CA THR A 52 24.10 -7.53 8.03
C THR A 52 23.28 -8.78 7.69
N PRO A 53 23.80 -9.99 7.92
CA PRO A 53 22.97 -11.19 7.88
C PRO A 53 21.74 -11.04 8.79
N PRO A 54 20.56 -11.50 8.36
CA PRO A 54 19.34 -11.39 9.16
C PRO A 54 19.45 -12.22 10.43
N ILE A 55 18.94 -11.65 11.53
CA ILE A 55 18.79 -12.34 12.82
C ILE A 55 17.30 -12.57 13.03
N ASP A 56 16.90 -13.84 12.92
CA ASP A 56 15.54 -14.29 13.10
C ASP A 56 15.32 -14.68 14.59
N THR A 57 14.27 -14.17 15.22
CA THR A 57 13.95 -14.48 16.64
C THR A 57 12.48 -14.84 16.85
N GLY A 58 12.22 -15.61 17.92
CA GLY A 58 10.89 -16.11 18.26
C GLY A 58 10.37 -17.17 17.28
N THR A 59 9.10 -17.54 17.46
CA THR A 59 8.42 -18.55 16.65
C THR A 59 7.19 -17.96 15.98
N LEU A 60 7.01 -18.22 14.69
CA LEU A 60 5.83 -17.83 13.92
C LEU A 60 5.02 -19.07 13.55
N LEU A 61 3.74 -19.07 13.89
CA LEU A 61 2.74 -19.95 13.30
C LEU A 61 1.99 -19.12 12.26
N LEU A 62 2.21 -19.40 10.97
CA LEU A 62 1.41 -18.84 9.89
C LEU A 62 0.28 -19.80 9.57
N SER A 63 -0.96 -19.32 9.68
CA SER A 63 -2.18 -20.04 9.38
C SER A 63 -2.88 -19.38 8.21
N ASP A 64 -2.60 -19.86 7.01
CA ASP A 64 -3.12 -19.31 5.75
C ASP A 64 -3.38 -20.42 4.72
N SER A 65 -3.63 -21.64 5.20
CA SER A 65 -3.95 -22.77 4.34
C SER A 65 -4.83 -23.79 5.10
N PRO A 66 -6.04 -24.14 4.64
CA PRO A 66 -6.70 -23.57 3.47
C PRO A 66 -7.04 -22.09 3.71
N GLU A 67 -6.68 -21.20 2.79
CA GLU A 67 -7.08 -19.77 2.86
C GLU A 67 -8.61 -19.66 2.80
N TYR A 68 -9.25 -20.46 1.94
CA TYR A 68 -10.71 -20.54 1.78
C TYR A 68 -11.25 -21.71 2.59
N ALA A 69 -11.73 -21.43 3.80
CA ALA A 69 -12.21 -22.47 4.69
C ALA A 69 -13.63 -22.91 4.31
N GLU A 70 -13.75 -24.07 3.65
CA GLU A 70 -15.03 -24.67 3.26
C GLU A 70 -15.70 -25.47 4.38
N LYS A 71 -14.98 -25.73 5.49
CA LYS A 71 -15.42 -26.58 6.60
C LYS A 71 -15.01 -26.00 7.95
N ASP A 72 -15.77 -26.35 8.97
CA ASP A 72 -15.44 -26.11 10.37
C ASP A 72 -14.26 -27.00 10.80
N GLY A 73 -13.29 -26.45 11.53
CA GLY A 73 -12.10 -27.22 11.91
C GLY A 73 -10.91 -26.39 12.39
N ILE A 74 -9.84 -27.10 12.76
CA ILE A 74 -8.55 -26.48 13.09
C ILE A 74 -7.84 -26.14 11.78
N LEU A 75 -7.57 -24.85 11.58
CA LEU A 75 -6.96 -24.29 10.38
C LEU A 75 -5.45 -24.49 10.40
N TYR A 76 -4.82 -24.18 11.54
CA TYR A 76 -3.44 -24.56 11.81
C TYR A 76 -3.21 -24.68 13.32
N GLY A 77 -2.36 -25.60 13.75
CA GLY A 77 -1.91 -25.68 15.14
C GLY A 77 -0.68 -26.55 15.33
N ASP A 78 0.18 -26.14 16.25
CA ASP A 78 1.44 -26.82 16.55
C ASP A 78 1.80 -26.67 18.04
N MET A 79 2.66 -27.57 18.54
CA MET A 79 3.23 -27.52 19.88
C MET A 79 4.43 -26.57 19.91
N VAL A 80 4.33 -25.49 20.69
CA VAL A 80 5.30 -24.41 20.75
C VAL A 80 5.50 -23.89 22.17
N SER A 81 6.62 -23.20 22.39
CA SER A 81 7.01 -22.59 23.66
C SER A 81 7.82 -21.31 23.42
N GLY A 82 7.99 -20.49 24.44
CA GLY A 82 8.75 -19.24 24.38
C GLY A 82 7.93 -18.10 23.78
N ASP A 83 8.58 -17.25 23.00
CA ASP A 83 7.98 -16.08 22.35
C ASP A 83 7.38 -16.46 20.98
N VAL A 84 6.05 -16.46 20.89
CA VAL A 84 5.30 -17.06 19.79
C VAL A 84 4.29 -16.06 19.21
N ARG A 85 4.22 -15.98 17.88
CA ARG A 85 3.18 -15.27 17.13
C ARG A 85 2.36 -16.27 16.34
N LEU A 86 1.04 -16.16 16.44
CA LEU A 86 0.10 -16.75 15.50
C LEU A 86 -0.41 -15.66 14.58
N TYR A 87 -0.11 -15.75 13.29
CA TYR A 87 -0.70 -14.94 12.22
C TYR A 87 -1.72 -15.81 11.49
N PHE A 88 -2.98 -15.38 11.41
CA PHE A 88 -4.01 -16.11 10.68
C PHE A 88 -4.67 -15.23 9.62
N TYR A 89 -5.00 -15.82 8.47
CA TYR A 89 -5.61 -15.14 7.33
C TYR A 89 -6.53 -16.14 6.63
N HIS A 90 -7.85 -15.97 6.77
CA HIS A 90 -8.81 -16.96 6.29
C HIS A 90 -10.11 -16.32 5.81
N VAL A 91 -10.63 -16.86 4.71
CA VAL A 91 -11.92 -16.55 4.13
C VAL A 91 -12.95 -17.56 4.62
N ASN A 92 -14.10 -17.08 5.06
CA ASN A 92 -15.23 -17.96 5.32
C ASN A 92 -15.88 -18.38 3.99
N GLN A 93 -15.51 -19.55 3.47
CA GLN A 93 -16.09 -20.10 2.24
C GLN A 93 -17.39 -20.91 2.50
N GLN A 94 -17.95 -20.83 3.70
CA GLN A 94 -19.21 -21.49 4.04
C GLN A 94 -20.42 -20.60 3.77
N GLN A 95 -21.59 -21.21 3.59
CA GLN A 95 -22.85 -20.48 3.31
C GLN A 95 -23.44 -19.74 4.52
N THR A 96 -22.83 -19.85 5.70
CA THR A 96 -23.35 -19.27 6.94
C THR A 96 -22.23 -18.64 7.74
N ASP A 97 -22.60 -17.70 8.62
CA ASP A 97 -21.65 -16.98 9.44
C ASP A 97 -20.75 -17.90 10.27
N ARG A 98 -19.49 -17.53 10.35
CA ARG A 98 -18.46 -18.20 11.14
C ARG A 98 -17.76 -17.20 12.05
N LYS A 99 -16.97 -17.73 12.97
CA LYS A 99 -15.94 -16.99 13.69
C LYS A 99 -14.63 -17.77 13.58
N ILE A 100 -13.52 -17.06 13.72
CA ILE A 100 -12.18 -17.66 13.76
C ILE A 100 -11.54 -17.22 15.06
N VAL A 101 -10.98 -18.19 15.79
CA VAL A 101 -10.45 -17.98 17.14
C VAL A 101 -9.09 -18.64 17.32
N ALA A 102 -8.33 -18.17 18.30
CA ALA A 102 -7.08 -18.79 18.74
C ALA A 102 -7.29 -19.56 20.05
N MET A 103 -6.80 -20.80 20.11
CA MET A 103 -6.94 -21.70 21.26
C MET A 103 -5.58 -22.19 21.73
N LEU A 104 -5.40 -22.26 23.05
CA LEU A 104 -4.30 -22.97 23.70
C LEU A 104 -4.79 -24.31 24.24
N TYR A 105 -3.96 -25.34 24.15
CA TYR A 105 -4.13 -26.60 24.84
C TYR A 105 -2.92 -26.89 25.72
N ASN A 106 -3.19 -27.24 26.97
CA ASN A 106 -2.19 -27.65 27.93
C ASN A 106 -2.06 -29.18 27.94
N PRO A 107 -0.96 -29.77 27.42
CA PRO A 107 -0.78 -31.22 27.45
C PRO A 107 -0.32 -31.77 28.81
N HIS A 108 0.01 -30.90 29.78
CA HIS A 108 0.59 -31.27 31.08
C HIS A 108 -0.48 -31.57 32.14
N ASP A 109 -0.04 -32.15 33.26
CA ASP A 109 -0.86 -32.55 34.40
C ASP A 109 -1.03 -31.46 35.48
N TYR A 110 -0.46 -30.26 35.25
CA TYR A 110 -0.60 -29.07 36.10
C TYR A 110 -1.04 -27.83 35.30
N PRO A 111 -1.70 -26.83 35.94
CA PRO A 111 -2.11 -25.61 35.26
C PRO A 111 -0.91 -24.79 34.77
N ILE A 112 -1.03 -24.18 33.59
CA ILE A 112 0.00 -23.31 33.00
C ILE A 112 -0.58 -21.92 32.76
N ASP A 113 0.17 -20.90 33.17
CA ASP A 113 -0.13 -19.50 32.89
C ASP A 113 0.59 -19.06 31.61
N ALA A 114 -0.16 -18.91 30.51
CA ALA A 114 0.32 -18.28 29.29
C ALA A 114 0.15 -16.76 29.37
N PHE A 115 1.05 -16.01 28.74
CA PHE A 115 1.00 -14.54 28.72
C PHE A 115 0.66 -14.06 27.32
N LEU A 116 -0.57 -13.59 27.12
CA LEU A 116 -1.01 -12.92 25.91
C LEU A 116 -0.42 -11.52 25.87
N GLN A 117 0.54 -11.27 24.98
CA GLN A 117 1.32 -10.03 24.87
C GLN A 117 0.74 -9.03 23.85
N GLY A 118 -0.41 -9.36 23.26
CA GLY A 118 -1.10 -8.53 22.29
C GLY A 118 -1.89 -9.39 21.33
N TYR A 119 -3.04 -8.87 20.90
CA TYR A 119 -3.79 -9.47 19.81
C TYR A 119 -4.55 -8.40 19.05
N GLN A 120 -4.24 -8.32 17.76
CA GLN A 120 -4.82 -7.37 16.82
C GLN A 120 -5.55 -8.17 15.75
N TYR A 121 -6.71 -7.69 15.33
CA TYR A 121 -7.52 -8.35 14.32
C TYR A 121 -8.34 -7.31 13.59
N THR A 122 -8.66 -7.60 12.34
CA THR A 122 -9.38 -6.66 11.47
C THR A 122 -10.88 -6.79 11.61
N ARG A 123 -11.62 -5.83 11.07
CA ARG A 123 -13.00 -6.14 10.67
C ARG A 123 -12.99 -7.08 9.47
N PRO A 124 -13.83 -8.13 9.46
CA PRO A 124 -13.99 -8.98 8.27
C PRO A 124 -14.49 -8.18 7.06
N SER A 125 -13.92 -8.44 5.88
CA SER A 125 -14.29 -7.75 4.63
C SER A 125 -14.00 -8.62 3.41
N ALA A 126 -14.69 -8.34 2.29
CA ALA A 126 -14.36 -8.92 0.99
C ALA A 126 -13.23 -8.16 0.27
N ASP A 127 -12.78 -7.03 0.83
CA ASP A 127 -11.66 -6.24 0.33
C ASP A 127 -10.36 -6.68 1.04
N TYR A 128 -9.57 -7.50 0.35
CA TYR A 128 -8.45 -8.20 0.96
C TYR A 128 -7.24 -7.28 1.21
N TYR A 129 -7.04 -6.29 0.35
CA TYR A 129 -6.01 -5.26 0.54
C TYR A 129 -6.37 -4.33 1.69
N GLN A 130 -7.64 -3.97 1.85
CA GLN A 130 -8.09 -3.23 3.03
C GLN A 130 -7.84 -4.03 4.32
N VAL A 131 -8.15 -5.32 4.34
CA VAL A 131 -7.89 -6.19 5.50
C VAL A 131 -6.40 -6.25 5.81
N GLY A 132 -5.55 -6.52 4.83
CA GLY A 132 -4.10 -6.56 5.02
C GLY A 132 -3.55 -5.25 5.58
N LYS A 133 -3.94 -4.11 4.97
CA LYS A 133 -3.53 -2.77 5.42
C LYS A 133 -4.03 -2.45 6.82
N GLU A 134 -5.31 -2.72 7.13
CA GLU A 134 -5.90 -2.49 8.44
C GLU A 134 -5.17 -3.29 9.54
N LEU A 135 -4.83 -4.56 9.29
CA LEU A 135 -4.12 -5.39 10.26
C LEU A 135 -2.73 -4.84 10.57
N SER A 136 -1.96 -4.49 9.54
CA SER A 136 -0.62 -3.90 9.72
C SER A 136 -0.70 -2.57 10.46
N THR A 137 -1.69 -1.71 10.16
CA THR A 137 -1.92 -0.47 10.92
C THR A 137 -2.19 -0.76 12.40
N LEU A 138 -3.15 -1.64 12.70
CA LEU A 138 -3.52 -1.99 14.07
C LEU A 138 -2.35 -2.60 14.84
N TYR A 139 -1.49 -3.37 14.18
CA TYR A 139 -0.30 -3.96 14.78
C TYR A 139 0.68 -2.89 15.28
N TYR A 140 0.99 -1.88 14.46
CA TYR A 140 1.93 -0.81 14.85
C TYR A 140 1.30 0.28 15.75
N GLU A 141 0.00 0.56 15.61
CA GLU A 141 -0.70 1.47 16.54
C GLU A 141 -1.02 0.81 17.89
N GLY A 142 -1.08 -0.52 17.90
CA GLY A 142 -1.55 -1.29 19.02
C GLY A 142 -0.58 -1.26 20.21
N ASN A 143 -1.10 -0.88 21.38
CA ASN A 143 -0.35 -1.07 22.62
C ASN A 143 -0.32 -2.55 22.99
N MET A 144 0.87 -3.08 23.28
CA MET A 144 1.00 -4.42 23.86
C MET A 144 0.35 -4.43 25.24
N THR A 145 -0.77 -5.14 25.37
CA THR A 145 -1.37 -5.43 26.67
C THR A 145 -0.98 -6.85 27.06
N VAL A 146 -0.48 -7.02 28.28
CA VAL A 146 -0.13 -8.33 28.82
C VAL A 146 -1.30 -8.84 29.65
N ASN A 147 -1.94 -9.89 29.16
CA ASN A 147 -3.03 -10.57 29.85
C ASN A 147 -2.60 -12.01 30.19
N LYS A 148 -2.98 -12.48 31.36
CA LYS A 148 -2.72 -13.85 31.78
C LYS A 148 -3.85 -14.76 31.35
N VAL A 149 -3.52 -15.89 30.72
CA VAL A 149 -4.46 -16.94 30.33
C VAL A 149 -4.04 -18.23 31.04
N THR A 150 -4.76 -18.60 32.10
CA THR A 150 -4.52 -19.86 32.82
C THR A 150 -5.20 -21.02 32.10
N VAL A 151 -4.44 -22.04 31.72
CA VAL A 151 -4.93 -23.23 31.03
C VAL A 151 -4.81 -24.44 31.95
N GLN A 152 -5.95 -25.06 32.27
CA GLN A 152 -6.01 -26.20 33.19
C GLN A 152 -5.35 -27.46 32.59
N PRO A 153 -4.95 -28.44 33.42
CA PRO A 153 -4.36 -29.70 32.96
C PRO A 153 -5.24 -30.39 31.92
N HIS A 154 -4.63 -30.84 30.81
CA HIS A 154 -5.33 -31.52 29.71
C HIS A 154 -6.57 -30.77 29.18
N ASP A 155 -6.56 -29.44 29.29
CA ASP A 155 -7.68 -28.59 28.95
C ASP A 155 -7.30 -27.51 27.93
N TYR A 156 -8.33 -26.86 27.39
CA TYR A 156 -8.22 -25.77 26.42
C TYR A 156 -8.60 -24.44 27.03
N ALA A 157 -8.00 -23.37 26.52
CA ALA A 157 -8.41 -22.01 26.81
C ALA A 157 -8.45 -21.17 25.54
N LEU A 158 -9.45 -20.30 25.46
CA LEU A 158 -9.53 -19.28 24.42
C LEU A 158 -8.48 -18.20 24.65
N VAL A 159 -7.76 -17.81 23.59
CA VAL A 159 -6.81 -16.71 23.61
C VAL A 159 -7.45 -15.48 22.98
N GLY A 160 -7.67 -14.44 23.78
CA GLY A 160 -8.29 -13.19 23.32
C GLY A 160 -9.80 -13.29 23.15
N GLN A 161 -10.55 -13.02 24.22
CA GLN A 161 -12.02 -13.15 24.25
C GLN A 161 -12.73 -12.45 23.10
N ARG A 162 -12.24 -11.28 22.66
CA ARG A 162 -12.88 -10.49 21.60
C ARG A 162 -12.89 -11.21 20.24
N LEU A 163 -11.96 -12.13 19.97
CA LEU A 163 -11.99 -12.93 18.74
C LEU A 163 -13.26 -13.80 18.66
N ASN A 164 -13.78 -14.25 19.80
CA ASN A 164 -14.98 -15.07 19.88
C ASN A 164 -16.29 -14.31 19.59
N GLU A 165 -16.22 -12.98 19.54
CA GLU A 165 -17.34 -12.08 19.27
C GLU A 165 -17.41 -11.64 17.81
N VAL A 166 -16.36 -11.91 17.02
CA VAL A 166 -16.29 -11.52 15.61
C VAL A 166 -17.17 -12.44 14.77
N VAL A 167 -18.02 -11.83 13.93
CA VAL A 167 -18.84 -12.52 12.93
C VAL A 167 -18.19 -12.31 11.56
N VAL A 168 -17.80 -13.42 10.92
CA VAL A 168 -17.24 -13.47 9.57
C VAL A 168 -18.33 -13.97 8.63
N HIS A 169 -18.85 -13.10 7.77
CA HIS A 169 -19.87 -13.48 6.80
C HIS A 169 -19.28 -14.32 5.67
N PRO A 170 -20.12 -15.06 4.92
CA PRO A 170 -19.67 -15.75 3.70
C PRO A 170 -18.86 -14.84 2.77
N ASP A 171 -17.79 -15.40 2.21
CA ASP A 171 -16.84 -14.76 1.29
C ASP A 171 -16.03 -13.59 1.88
N GLN A 172 -16.21 -13.28 3.16
CA GLN A 172 -15.36 -12.32 3.87
C GLN A 172 -14.08 -12.98 4.35
N LEU A 173 -12.99 -12.24 4.18
CA LEU A 173 -11.70 -12.49 4.77
C LEU A 173 -11.65 -11.91 6.19
N PHE A 174 -11.05 -12.65 7.11
CA PHE A 174 -10.71 -12.19 8.45
C PHE A 174 -9.28 -12.57 8.79
N SER A 175 -8.54 -11.62 9.37
CA SER A 175 -7.14 -11.81 9.70
C SER A 175 -6.80 -11.22 11.06
N GLY A 176 -5.77 -11.79 11.69
CA GLY A 176 -5.34 -11.36 13.02
C GLY A 176 -3.96 -11.90 13.40
N ILE A 177 -3.37 -11.21 14.36
CA ILE A 177 -2.08 -11.49 14.97
C ILE A 177 -2.31 -11.71 16.45
N VAL A 178 -1.78 -12.80 17.00
CA VAL A 178 -1.83 -13.13 18.43
C VAL A 178 -0.42 -13.42 18.90
N ASN A 179 0.13 -12.55 19.76
CA ASN A 179 1.44 -12.75 20.37
C ASN A 179 1.27 -13.32 21.77
N VAL A 180 1.93 -14.45 22.04
CA VAL A 180 1.91 -15.11 23.35
C VAL A 180 3.33 -15.47 23.78
N SER A 181 3.59 -15.34 25.07
CA SER A 181 4.75 -15.94 25.73
C SER A 181 4.28 -17.18 26.52
N LEU A 182 4.85 -18.33 26.15
CA LEU A 182 4.49 -19.64 26.68
C LEU A 182 5.67 -20.17 27.52
N PRO A 183 5.53 -20.34 28.84
CA PRO A 183 6.63 -20.79 29.69
C PRO A 183 7.00 -22.26 29.48
N GLU A 184 6.09 -23.04 28.91
CA GLU A 184 6.22 -24.47 28.66
C GLU A 184 5.61 -24.82 27.30
N PRO A 185 5.96 -25.98 26.70
CA PRO A 185 5.34 -26.44 25.45
C PRO A 185 3.83 -26.61 25.58
N MET A 186 3.08 -25.91 24.74
CA MET A 186 1.61 -25.96 24.64
C MET A 186 1.22 -26.00 23.16
N ILE A 187 0.03 -26.51 22.82
CA ILE A 187 -0.46 -26.41 21.44
C ILE A 187 -1.18 -25.08 21.28
N LEU A 188 -0.70 -24.23 20.39
CA LEU A 188 -1.38 -23.01 19.95
C LEU A 188 -2.01 -23.28 18.58
N SER A 189 -3.29 -22.92 18.42
CA SER A 189 -4.03 -23.20 17.19
C SER A 189 -4.98 -22.07 16.82
N SER A 190 -5.24 -21.95 15.52
CA SER A 190 -6.37 -21.20 14.96
C SER A 190 -7.44 -22.16 14.47
N MET A 191 -8.72 -21.81 14.64
CA MET A 191 -9.83 -22.64 14.19
C MET A 191 -11.03 -21.80 13.75
N ILE A 192 -11.77 -22.34 12.79
CA ILE A 192 -13.03 -21.78 12.27
C ILE A 192 -14.21 -22.62 12.75
N LEU A 193 -15.27 -21.96 13.21
CA LEU A 193 -16.45 -22.61 13.79
C LEU A 193 -17.72 -21.76 13.67
N PRO A 194 -18.93 -22.33 13.83
CA PRO A 194 -20.17 -21.57 13.86
C PRO A 194 -20.20 -20.55 15.01
N VAL A 195 -20.76 -19.37 14.76
CA VAL A 195 -20.75 -18.24 15.71
C VAL A 195 -21.32 -18.60 17.09
N LYS A 196 -22.34 -19.47 17.13
CA LYS A 196 -23.07 -19.84 18.37
C LYS A 196 -22.40 -20.95 19.18
N GLU A 197 -21.39 -21.61 18.64
CA GLU A 197 -20.71 -22.72 19.33
C GLU A 197 -19.73 -22.19 20.38
N ASP A 198 -19.58 -22.92 21.49
CA ASP A 198 -18.54 -22.64 22.47
C ASP A 198 -17.18 -23.18 21.97
N PRO A 199 -16.13 -22.35 21.84
CA PRO A 199 -14.84 -22.78 21.32
C PRO A 199 -14.23 -23.98 22.07
N THR A 200 -14.28 -23.96 23.40
CA THR A 200 -13.65 -24.96 24.27
C THR A 200 -14.35 -26.32 24.18
N ALA A 201 -15.68 -26.33 24.05
CA ALA A 201 -16.44 -27.55 23.81
C ALA A 201 -16.31 -28.05 22.37
N PHE A 202 -16.23 -27.12 21.41
CA PHE A 202 -16.21 -27.44 19.98
C PHE A 202 -14.87 -28.04 19.54
N VAL A 203 -13.73 -27.48 20.00
CA VAL A 203 -12.38 -27.92 19.60
C VAL A 203 -12.13 -29.41 19.84
N ARG A 204 -12.76 -29.99 20.88
CA ARG A 204 -12.64 -31.43 21.22
C ARG A 204 -13.23 -32.38 20.18
N LYS A 205 -14.05 -31.86 19.27
CA LYS A 205 -14.73 -32.62 18.22
C LYS A 205 -14.12 -32.37 16.84
N LEU A 206 -13.17 -31.42 16.75
CA LEU A 206 -12.70 -30.92 15.47
C LEU A 206 -11.69 -31.85 14.79
N GLN A 207 -11.68 -31.73 13.47
CA GLN A 207 -10.64 -32.29 12.63
C GLN A 207 -9.67 -31.20 12.20
N TYR A 208 -8.45 -31.63 11.90
CA TYR A 208 -7.46 -30.83 11.21
C TYR A 208 -7.89 -30.62 9.75
N LEU A 209 -7.98 -29.36 9.32
CA LEU A 209 -8.29 -29.04 7.94
C LEU A 209 -7.06 -29.26 7.05
N SER A 210 -7.28 -29.82 5.86
CA SER A 210 -6.21 -30.06 4.89
C SER A 210 -5.75 -28.73 4.28
N SER A 211 -4.44 -28.62 4.05
CA SER A 211 -3.85 -27.50 3.31
C SER A 211 -4.38 -27.47 1.87
N ASP A 212 -4.53 -26.26 1.32
CA ASP A 212 -4.86 -26.03 -0.09
C ASP A 212 -3.63 -26.23 -1.01
N SER A 213 -3.76 -25.85 -2.28
CA SER A 213 -2.67 -25.96 -3.26
C SER A 213 -1.56 -24.92 -3.07
N VAL A 214 -1.83 -23.79 -2.40
CA VAL A 214 -0.85 -22.72 -2.18
C VAL A 214 0.12 -23.11 -1.07
N LYS A 215 -0.34 -23.89 -0.08
CA LYS A 215 0.49 -24.53 0.94
C LYS A 215 1.23 -23.57 1.87
N LEU A 216 0.69 -22.37 2.07
CA LEU A 216 1.29 -21.24 2.78
C LEU A 216 0.98 -21.22 4.29
N ARG A 217 1.03 -22.39 4.96
CA ARG A 217 0.98 -22.47 6.43
C ARG A 217 2.19 -23.19 6.99
N GLY A 218 2.46 -23.01 8.27
CA GLY A 218 3.50 -23.74 8.97
C GLY A 218 4.00 -23.06 10.23
N THR A 219 4.93 -23.74 10.90
CA THR A 219 5.69 -23.22 12.03
C THR A 219 7.09 -22.89 11.57
N PHE A 220 7.50 -21.66 11.83
CA PHE A 220 8.74 -21.07 11.36
C PHE A 220 9.53 -20.52 12.54
N HIS A 221 10.85 -20.67 12.48
CA HIS A 221 11.74 -19.91 13.34
C HIS A 221 11.94 -18.51 12.77
N GLY A 222 11.59 -17.47 13.54
CA GLY A 222 11.63 -16.08 13.10
C GLY A 222 10.25 -15.49 12.93
N LYS A 223 9.67 -14.94 14.00
CA LYS A 223 8.55 -13.99 13.89
C LYS A 223 9.03 -12.55 13.77
N ASP A 224 10.24 -12.27 14.25
CA ASP A 224 10.89 -10.98 14.11
C ASP A 224 12.23 -11.16 13.42
N ARG A 225 12.54 -10.29 12.46
CA ARG A 225 13.80 -10.30 11.71
C ARG A 225 14.49 -8.97 11.88
N PHE A 226 15.67 -9.00 12.49
CA PHE A 226 16.53 -7.83 12.61
C PHE A 226 17.58 -7.81 11.49
N MET A 227 17.74 -6.64 10.87
CA MET A 227 18.79 -6.35 9.92
C MET A 227 19.31 -4.93 10.14
N SER A 228 20.60 -4.68 9.94
CA SER A 228 21.17 -3.34 9.96
C SER A 228 22.06 -3.11 8.75
N THR A 229 22.29 -1.85 8.36
CA THR A 229 23.36 -1.55 7.40
C THR A 229 24.69 -2.10 7.91
N LEU A 230 25.43 -2.82 7.06
CA LEU A 230 26.73 -3.39 7.43
C LEU A 230 27.73 -2.28 7.79
N THR A 231 27.73 -1.23 6.98
CA THR A 231 28.40 0.06 7.22
C THR A 231 27.39 1.18 7.01
N PRO A 232 27.52 2.34 7.70
CA PRO A 232 26.64 3.47 7.47
C PRO A 232 26.56 3.84 5.98
N TYR A 233 25.35 3.98 5.46
CA TYR A 233 25.11 4.34 4.08
C TYR A 233 25.59 5.77 3.80
N SER A 234 26.47 5.96 2.82
CA SER A 234 27.00 7.28 2.47
C SER A 234 26.16 7.95 1.39
N THR A 235 25.81 9.22 1.59
CA THR A 235 25.10 10.02 0.57
C THR A 235 25.87 10.23 -0.73
N ASP A 236 27.19 9.98 -0.74
CA ASP A 236 28.03 10.02 -1.95
C ASP A 236 27.91 8.74 -2.80
N SER A 237 27.23 7.70 -2.30
CA SER A 237 27.12 6.40 -2.97
C SER A 237 26.07 6.36 -4.10
N GLY A 238 25.35 7.46 -4.33
CA GLY A 238 24.26 7.55 -5.31
C GLY A 238 22.92 7.17 -4.70
N ILE A 239 22.03 6.53 -5.47
CA ILE A 239 20.75 5.99 -4.97
C ILE A 239 20.97 4.56 -4.48
N GLY A 240 20.51 4.26 -3.27
CA GLY A 240 20.58 2.95 -2.64
C GLY A 240 19.21 2.29 -2.54
N TYR A 241 19.18 0.96 -2.39
CA TYR A 241 17.96 0.24 -2.04
C TYR A 241 18.17 -0.88 -1.02
N ILE A 242 17.14 -1.13 -0.21
CA ILE A 242 17.02 -2.29 0.68
C ILE A 242 15.88 -3.14 0.13
N LEU A 243 16.19 -4.37 -0.30
CA LEU A 243 15.24 -5.31 -0.88
C LEU A 243 14.77 -6.31 0.18
N LEU A 244 13.47 -6.58 0.23
CA LEU A 244 12.84 -7.47 1.20
C LEU A 244 12.02 -8.54 0.49
N ALA A 245 12.06 -9.75 1.04
CA ALA A 245 11.29 -10.92 0.62
C ALA A 245 11.43 -11.28 -0.88
N ASP A 246 12.64 -11.25 -1.43
CA ASP A 246 12.92 -11.68 -2.81
C ASP A 246 13.25 -13.18 -2.92
N GLY A 247 13.45 -13.86 -1.79
CA GLY A 247 13.80 -15.28 -1.72
C GLY A 247 15.26 -15.58 -2.10
N VAL A 248 16.06 -14.56 -2.43
CA VAL A 248 17.45 -14.71 -2.86
C VAL A 248 18.38 -13.92 -1.94
N MET A 249 18.27 -12.59 -1.95
CA MET A 249 19.05 -11.71 -1.07
C MET A 249 18.47 -11.72 0.35
N ASP A 250 17.14 -11.66 0.44
CA ASP A 250 16.38 -11.82 1.67
C ASP A 250 15.54 -13.10 1.57
N ARG A 251 16.06 -14.15 2.20
CA ARG A 251 15.49 -15.50 2.14
C ARG A 251 14.10 -15.56 2.76
N PHE A 252 13.27 -16.44 2.22
CA PHE A 252 12.02 -16.82 2.86
C PHE A 252 12.25 -17.66 4.12
N LEU A 253 11.42 -17.47 5.14
CA LEU A 253 11.43 -18.33 6.32
C LEU A 253 11.19 -19.78 5.91
N GLN A 254 11.97 -20.68 6.52
CA GLN A 254 11.86 -22.12 6.33
C GLN A 254 11.24 -22.73 7.56
N GLY A 255 10.28 -23.62 7.37
CA GLY A 255 9.51 -24.21 8.44
C GLY A 255 8.92 -25.56 8.08
N ARG A 256 7.94 -25.99 8.87
CA ARG A 256 7.22 -27.24 8.67
C ARG A 256 5.75 -27.03 8.91
N ASP A 257 4.92 -27.58 8.04
CA ASP A 257 3.51 -27.83 8.34
C ASP A 257 3.43 -29.17 9.07
N VAL A 258 3.13 -29.12 10.37
CA VAL A 258 3.10 -30.32 11.21
C VAL A 258 1.82 -31.16 11.00
N MET A 259 0.77 -30.57 10.42
CA MET A 259 -0.53 -31.25 10.26
C MET A 259 -0.52 -32.25 9.09
N ASP A 260 0.23 -31.96 8.02
CA ASP A 260 0.47 -32.88 6.90
C ASP A 260 1.94 -33.38 6.82
N ASN A 261 2.76 -33.00 7.82
CA ASN A 261 4.15 -33.40 7.99
C ASN A 261 5.09 -33.01 6.85
N ARG A 262 4.88 -31.82 6.27
CA ARG A 262 5.56 -31.32 5.07
C ARG A 262 6.49 -30.15 5.37
N SER A 263 7.59 -30.02 4.61
CA SER A 263 8.38 -28.79 4.60
C SER A 263 7.56 -27.61 4.07
N SER A 264 7.66 -26.47 4.74
CA SER A 264 6.96 -25.24 4.35
C SER A 264 7.93 -24.09 4.19
N GLN A 265 7.61 -23.21 3.25
CA GLN A 265 8.34 -21.98 2.98
C GLN A 265 7.33 -20.85 2.97
N ASP A 266 7.59 -19.81 3.75
CA ASP A 266 6.77 -18.61 3.78
C ASP A 266 7.19 -17.68 2.63
N THR A 267 6.67 -17.95 1.43
CA THR A 267 6.98 -17.20 0.21
C THR A 267 6.34 -15.81 0.26
N GLY A 268 7.02 -14.88 0.91
CA GLY A 268 6.54 -13.53 1.18
C GLY A 268 6.88 -13.06 2.59
N ASN A 269 7.29 -13.97 3.48
CA ASN A 269 7.59 -13.70 4.89
C ASN A 269 6.40 -13.05 5.62
N TYR A 270 5.19 -13.58 5.41
CA TYR A 270 3.96 -13.05 6.00
C TYR A 270 3.92 -13.30 7.51
N GLY A 271 3.58 -12.26 8.28
CA GLY A 271 3.60 -12.33 9.74
C GLY A 271 4.99 -12.19 10.38
N LEU A 272 6.06 -12.11 9.57
CA LEU A 272 7.39 -11.67 10.00
C LEU A 272 7.42 -10.15 10.12
N ASP A 273 7.80 -9.64 11.29
CA ASP A 273 8.04 -8.21 11.50
C ASP A 273 9.53 -7.91 11.25
N TYR A 274 9.82 -7.10 10.25
CA TYR A 274 11.19 -6.66 9.95
C TYR A 274 11.52 -5.45 10.81
N THR A 275 12.67 -5.49 11.47
CA THR A 275 13.31 -4.36 12.14
C THR A 275 14.59 -4.02 11.37
N ILE A 276 14.55 -2.94 10.58
CA ILE A 276 15.64 -2.55 9.69
C ILE A 276 16.31 -1.29 10.22
N HIS A 277 17.52 -1.42 10.75
CA HIS A 277 18.32 -0.31 11.23
C HIS A 277 19.13 0.32 10.08
N LEU A 278 18.64 1.44 9.55
CA LEU A 278 19.28 2.23 8.52
C LEU A 278 20.15 3.33 9.15
N ARG A 279 21.45 3.03 9.29
CA ARG A 279 22.47 4.02 9.67
C ARG A 279 22.98 4.72 8.43
N THR A 280 23.12 6.03 8.49
CA THR A 280 23.56 6.87 7.35
C THR A 280 24.73 7.77 7.74
N GLN A 281 25.46 8.27 6.75
CA GLN A 281 26.56 9.23 6.91
C GLN A 281 26.64 10.17 5.71
N GLY A 282 27.31 11.31 5.88
CA GLY A 282 27.46 12.33 4.85
C GLY A 282 26.70 13.61 5.21
N THR A 283 26.31 14.38 4.21
CA THR A 283 25.60 15.65 4.36
C THR A 283 24.34 15.69 3.50
N GLY A 284 23.46 16.65 3.81
CA GLY A 284 22.20 16.85 3.10
C GLY A 284 21.08 15.93 3.57
N ASP A 285 19.92 16.11 2.95
CA ASP A 285 18.74 15.29 3.24
C ASP A 285 18.77 13.97 2.46
N ILE A 286 18.12 12.97 3.03
CA ILE A 286 17.85 11.67 2.43
C ILE A 286 16.34 11.50 2.34
N HIS A 287 15.86 11.14 1.16
CA HIS A 287 14.46 10.86 0.89
C HIS A 287 14.26 9.35 0.78
N LEU A 288 13.40 8.82 1.64
CA LEU A 288 12.99 7.43 1.63
C LEU A 288 11.73 7.27 0.78
N TYR A 289 11.76 6.27 -0.09
CA TYR A 289 10.59 5.87 -0.87
C TYR A 289 10.40 4.36 -0.78
N PHE A 290 9.20 3.91 -1.12
CA PHE A 290 8.82 2.51 -1.19
C PHE A 290 8.39 2.16 -2.62
N ASN A 291 8.78 0.98 -3.09
CA ASN A 291 8.41 0.46 -4.41
C ASN A 291 8.10 -1.05 -4.31
N PRO A 292 6.85 -1.47 -4.53
CA PRO A 292 6.49 -2.88 -4.58
C PRO A 292 6.82 -3.44 -5.96
N GLN A 293 7.77 -4.38 -6.02
CA GLN A 293 8.22 -4.99 -7.27
C GLN A 293 7.44 -6.27 -7.59
N GLY A 294 6.90 -6.93 -6.58
CA GLY A 294 6.13 -8.17 -6.70
C GLY A 294 4.74 -7.99 -7.32
N GLY A 295 4.21 -6.77 -7.33
CA GLY A 295 2.88 -6.47 -7.85
C GLY A 295 2.09 -5.58 -6.89
N GLU A 296 0.79 -5.81 -6.81
CA GLU A 296 -0.11 -4.96 -6.04
C GLU A 296 0.14 -5.07 -4.52
N TYR A 297 0.16 -3.92 -3.85
CA TYR A 297 0.52 -3.78 -2.45
C TYR A 297 -0.36 -2.72 -1.76
N ALA A 298 -0.81 -3.03 -0.54
CA ALA A 298 -1.46 -2.12 0.37
C ALA A 298 -1.05 -2.46 1.81
N GLY A 299 -0.43 -1.51 2.52
CA GLY A 299 0.09 -1.75 3.87
C GLY A 299 0.50 -0.46 4.57
N VAL A 300 1.31 -0.61 5.61
CA VAL A 300 1.97 0.50 6.31
C VAL A 300 3.41 0.15 6.67
N THR A 301 4.20 1.16 7.02
CA THR A 301 5.49 1.01 7.68
C THR A 301 5.56 1.96 8.87
N GLU A 302 6.19 1.54 9.96
CA GLU A 302 6.51 2.42 11.09
C GLU A 302 7.98 2.86 10.97
N LEU A 303 8.21 4.16 11.10
CA LEU A 303 9.54 4.77 11.16
C LEU A 303 9.79 5.22 12.59
N ILE A 304 10.96 4.84 13.11
CA ILE A 304 11.42 5.26 14.43
C ILE A 304 12.74 6.00 14.26
N TYR A 305 12.77 7.25 14.67
CA TYR A 305 13.97 8.07 14.68
C TYR A 305 14.50 8.15 16.11
N SER A 306 15.73 7.67 16.33
CA SER A 306 16.38 7.74 17.64
C SER A 306 17.12 9.07 17.77
N ASP A 307 16.62 9.96 18.64
CA ASP A 307 17.33 11.18 19.03
C ASP A 307 17.97 10.97 20.42
N PRO A 308 19.31 11.03 20.55
CA PRO A 308 19.99 10.83 21.83
C PRO A 308 19.57 11.78 22.96
N GLN A 309 18.98 12.94 22.64
CA GLN A 309 18.53 13.94 23.61
C GLN A 309 17.01 13.99 23.79
N ARG A 310 16.23 13.60 22.77
CA ARG A 310 14.76 13.72 22.77
C ARG A 310 14.01 12.39 22.83
N GLY A 311 14.72 11.27 22.80
CA GLY A 311 14.14 9.93 22.78
C GLY A 311 13.72 9.51 21.36
N GLU A 312 12.76 8.61 21.27
CA GLU A 312 12.28 8.09 19.99
C GLU A 312 11.09 8.90 19.46
N ASN A 313 11.15 9.28 18.18
CA ASN A 313 9.99 9.78 17.45
C ASN A 313 9.47 8.70 16.50
N LYS A 314 8.19 8.35 16.64
CA LYS A 314 7.54 7.28 15.87
C LYS A 314 6.51 7.84 14.89
N LYS A 315 6.49 7.30 13.67
CA LYS A 315 5.57 7.71 12.61
C LYS A 315 5.15 6.51 11.80
N ILE A 316 3.84 6.30 11.66
CA ILE A 316 3.28 5.30 10.73
C ILE A 316 3.00 5.98 9.39
N VAL A 317 3.44 5.36 8.30
CA VAL A 317 3.23 5.82 6.93
C VAL A 317 2.46 4.77 6.15
N GLU A 318 1.35 5.16 5.56
CA GLU A 318 0.57 4.30 4.68
C GLU A 318 1.27 4.08 3.33
N LEU A 319 1.19 2.85 2.83
CA LEU A 319 1.83 2.40 1.60
C LEU A 319 0.77 1.74 0.71
N PRO A 320 0.07 2.49 -0.15
CA PRO A 320 0.19 3.94 -0.41
C PRO A 320 -0.75 4.82 0.44
N ARG A 321 -0.47 6.13 0.51
CA ARG A 321 -1.19 7.11 1.34
C ARG A 321 -2.55 7.57 0.80
N ASN A 322 -2.64 7.79 -0.51
CA ASN A 322 -3.81 8.47 -1.12
C ASN A 322 -4.56 7.61 -2.13
N ARG A 323 -4.37 6.30 -2.08
CA ARG A 323 -5.01 5.33 -2.97
C ARG A 323 -5.17 4.00 -2.23
N HIS A 324 -6.04 3.16 -2.76
CA HIS A 324 -6.37 1.88 -2.15
C HIS A 324 -5.16 0.92 -2.12
N SER A 325 -4.50 0.78 -3.27
CA SER A 325 -3.34 -0.09 -3.50
C SER A 325 -2.43 0.53 -4.57
N MET A 326 -1.24 -0.02 -4.76
CA MET A 326 -0.33 0.35 -5.86
C MET A 326 0.47 -0.86 -6.35
N GLY A 327 1.00 -0.81 -7.58
CA GLY A 327 1.86 -1.88 -8.13
C GLY A 327 1.15 -2.88 -9.04
N LEU A 328 -0.19 -2.82 -9.17
CA LEU A 328 -0.94 -3.64 -10.11
C LEU A 328 -0.53 -3.32 -11.56
N ASN A 329 0.13 -4.26 -12.22
CA ASN A 329 0.69 -4.11 -13.57
C ASN A 329 1.65 -2.90 -13.72
N ASP A 330 2.22 -2.43 -12.61
CA ASP A 330 3.15 -1.30 -12.59
C ASP A 330 4.32 -1.58 -11.63
N PRO A 331 5.41 -2.21 -12.11
CA PRO A 331 6.58 -2.48 -11.28
C PRO A 331 7.36 -1.20 -10.89
N TYR A 332 6.99 -0.05 -11.47
CA TYR A 332 7.58 1.26 -11.21
C TYR A 332 6.76 2.09 -10.23
N ALA A 333 5.63 1.55 -9.74
CA ALA A 333 4.81 2.21 -8.74
C ALA A 333 5.65 2.58 -7.51
N MET A 334 5.53 3.81 -7.04
CA MET A 334 6.37 4.33 -5.98
C MET A 334 5.55 5.20 -5.05
N GLU A 335 5.92 5.18 -3.78
CA GLU A 335 5.33 6.01 -2.73
C GLU A 335 6.44 6.69 -1.93
N TYR A 336 6.32 8.00 -1.73
CA TYR A 336 7.19 8.73 -0.82
C TYR A 336 6.88 8.36 0.63
N VAL A 337 7.92 8.07 1.41
CA VAL A 337 7.80 7.60 2.79
C VAL A 337 8.12 8.75 3.77
N ASP A 338 9.36 9.24 3.73
CA ASP A 338 9.77 10.37 4.55
C ASP A 338 11.09 11.01 4.09
N THR A 339 11.46 12.12 4.73
CA THR A 339 12.75 12.79 4.56
C THR A 339 13.42 12.98 5.90
N PHE A 340 14.72 12.71 5.96
CA PHE A 340 15.52 12.87 7.17
C PHE A 340 16.96 13.27 6.83
N PRO A 341 17.68 13.97 7.72
CA PRO A 341 19.05 14.39 7.45
C PRO A 341 20.01 13.20 7.50
N ALA A 342 21.03 13.19 6.65
CA ALA A 342 22.12 12.23 6.71
C ALA A 342 22.81 12.26 8.08
N GLY A 343 23.21 11.08 8.58
CA GLY A 343 23.71 10.90 9.94
C GLY A 343 22.64 10.57 10.98
N THR A 344 21.36 10.56 10.59
CA THR A 344 20.27 10.07 11.46
C THR A 344 20.27 8.55 11.49
N ASP A 345 20.17 7.99 12.69
CA ASP A 345 19.87 6.58 12.91
C ASP A 345 18.35 6.39 12.89
N MET A 346 17.88 5.64 11.89
CA MET A 346 16.46 5.36 11.67
C MET A 346 16.23 3.85 11.70
N THR A 347 15.14 3.46 12.33
CA THR A 347 14.60 2.10 12.26
C THR A 347 13.33 2.10 11.41
N ILE A 348 13.26 1.18 10.46
CA ILE A 348 12.08 0.91 9.65
C ILE A 348 11.49 -0.41 10.15
N HIS A 349 10.24 -0.36 10.60
CA HIS A 349 9.42 -1.51 10.89
C HIS A 349 8.44 -1.76 9.73
N ILE A 350 8.40 -3.00 9.24
CA ILE A 350 7.46 -3.41 8.21
C ILE A 350 7.14 -4.90 8.35
N MET A 351 5.86 -5.25 8.24
CA MET A 351 5.39 -6.61 8.19
C MET A 351 4.63 -6.75 6.87
N PRO A 352 5.01 -7.72 6.00
CA PRO A 352 4.27 -8.00 4.78
C PRO A 352 2.78 -8.23 5.09
N PRO A 353 1.88 -7.37 4.57
CA PRO A 353 0.45 -7.53 4.80
C PRO A 353 -0.07 -8.73 3.99
N GLY A 354 -1.12 -9.39 4.50
CA GLY A 354 -1.86 -10.37 3.71
C GLY A 354 -2.40 -9.75 2.41
N ALA A 355 -2.55 -10.57 1.36
CA ALA A 355 -2.82 -10.19 -0.03
C ALA A 355 -1.73 -9.36 -0.76
N ALA A 356 -0.74 -8.79 -0.06
CA ALA A 356 0.30 -8.01 -0.73
C ALA A 356 1.28 -8.89 -1.51
N ASN A 357 1.80 -8.37 -2.63
CA ASN A 357 2.76 -9.06 -3.47
C ASN A 357 4.19 -8.61 -3.19
N LEU A 358 5.10 -9.58 -3.00
CA LEU A 358 6.51 -9.40 -2.69
C LEU A 358 7.38 -9.84 -3.89
N PRO A 359 8.60 -9.34 -4.08
CA PRO A 359 9.37 -8.49 -3.15
C PRO A 359 8.97 -7.02 -3.16
N VAL A 360 9.43 -6.32 -2.13
CA VAL A 360 9.33 -4.86 -2.00
C VAL A 360 10.70 -4.27 -1.72
N ARG A 361 10.91 -3.00 -2.02
CA ARG A 361 12.14 -2.30 -1.66
C ARG A 361 11.91 -0.91 -1.12
N PHE A 362 12.75 -0.54 -0.17
CA PHE A 362 12.94 0.85 0.23
C PHE A 362 14.07 1.46 -0.58
N LEU A 363 13.84 2.62 -1.18
CA LEU A 363 14.80 3.40 -1.94
C LEU A 363 15.31 4.54 -1.07
N VAL A 364 16.63 4.63 -0.91
CA VAL A 364 17.34 5.65 -0.13
C VAL A 364 17.98 6.63 -1.10
N VAL A 365 17.40 7.81 -1.23
CA VAL A 365 17.72 8.78 -2.29
C VAL A 365 18.31 10.05 -1.66
N PRO A 366 19.62 10.30 -1.75
CA PRO A 366 20.20 11.57 -1.32
C PRO A 366 19.63 12.74 -2.14
N ASP A 367 19.39 13.89 -1.51
CA ASP A 367 18.86 15.08 -2.20
C ASP A 367 19.75 15.52 -3.36
N SER A 368 21.07 15.35 -3.26
CA SER A 368 22.02 15.63 -4.34
C SER A 368 21.76 14.83 -5.62
N GLN A 369 21.13 13.65 -5.51
CA GLN A 369 20.69 12.84 -6.65
C GLN A 369 19.28 13.21 -7.10
N LEU A 370 18.44 13.71 -6.19
CA LEU A 370 17.04 14.06 -6.47
C LEU A 370 16.90 15.42 -7.16
N GLN A 371 17.71 16.42 -6.80
CA GLN A 371 17.61 17.78 -7.35
C GLN A 371 17.71 17.81 -8.88
N PRO A 372 18.70 17.15 -9.53
CA PRO A 372 18.78 17.15 -11.00
C PRO A 372 17.56 16.50 -11.66
N ILE A 373 16.94 15.51 -11.01
CA ILE A 373 15.73 14.85 -11.51
C ILE A 373 14.55 15.83 -11.46
N ARG A 374 14.40 16.57 -10.36
CA ARG A 374 13.33 17.57 -10.19
C ARG A 374 13.49 18.73 -11.17
N GLU A 375 14.71 19.21 -11.36
CA GLU A 375 15.04 20.23 -12.37
C GLU A 375 14.70 19.74 -13.80
N ALA A 376 14.98 18.47 -14.11
CA ALA A 376 14.63 17.88 -15.39
C ALA A 376 13.11 17.74 -15.60
N VAL A 377 12.35 17.41 -14.54
CA VAL A 377 10.88 17.39 -14.59
C VAL A 377 10.33 18.80 -14.83
N GLN A 378 10.82 19.79 -14.08
CA GLN A 378 10.43 21.19 -14.26
C GLN A 378 10.69 21.65 -15.70
N SER A 379 11.91 21.42 -16.19
CA SER A 379 12.31 21.81 -17.54
C SER A 379 11.44 21.15 -18.61
N TYR A 380 11.03 19.89 -18.38
CA TYR A 380 10.12 19.17 -19.28
C TYR A 380 8.71 19.80 -19.29
N ARG A 381 8.14 20.10 -18.12
CA ARG A 381 6.82 20.74 -17.99
C ARG A 381 6.80 22.11 -18.65
N GLU A 382 7.80 22.95 -18.40
CA GLU A 382 7.94 24.26 -19.04
C GLU A 382 8.10 24.16 -20.56
N ALA A 383 8.73 23.10 -21.08
CA ALA A 383 8.83 22.86 -22.52
C ALA A 383 7.48 22.43 -23.12
N GLU A 384 6.71 21.60 -22.43
CA GLU A 384 5.36 21.22 -22.87
C GLU A 384 4.38 22.40 -22.85
N GLU A 385 4.40 23.21 -21.80
CA GLU A 385 3.58 24.42 -21.71
C GLU A 385 3.89 25.39 -22.85
N ARG A 386 5.17 25.63 -23.14
CA ARG A 386 5.59 26.46 -24.29
C ARG A 386 5.08 25.89 -25.61
N ARG A 387 5.22 24.58 -25.84
CA ARG A 387 4.71 23.92 -27.05
C ARG A 387 3.18 24.03 -27.16
N ALA A 388 2.46 23.88 -26.06
CA ALA A 388 1.01 24.02 -26.02
C ALA A 388 0.57 25.46 -26.33
N ALA A 389 1.23 26.45 -25.73
CA ALA A 389 0.98 27.88 -25.97
C ALA A 389 1.27 28.27 -27.43
N GLU A 390 2.38 27.80 -28.01
CA GLU A 390 2.69 28.01 -29.43
C GLU A 390 1.66 27.36 -30.34
N ALA A 391 1.22 26.13 -30.03
CA ALA A 391 0.19 25.45 -30.80
C ALA A 391 -1.17 26.18 -30.72
N GLU A 392 -1.53 26.71 -29.55
CA GLU A 392 -2.73 27.52 -29.39
C GLU A 392 -2.64 28.85 -30.12
N ALA A 393 -1.51 29.55 -30.04
CA ALA A 393 -1.26 30.78 -30.78
C ALA A 393 -1.38 30.55 -32.31
N ARG A 394 -0.81 29.46 -32.83
CA ARG A 394 -0.97 29.05 -34.23
C ARG A 394 -2.43 28.77 -34.59
N ARG A 395 -3.18 28.08 -33.73
CA ARG A 395 -4.62 27.84 -33.94
C ARG A 395 -5.43 29.13 -33.93
N ARG A 396 -5.13 30.07 -33.03
CA ARG A 396 -5.78 31.39 -32.96
C ARG A 396 -5.49 32.22 -34.20
N ALA A 397 -4.24 32.25 -34.66
CA ALA A 397 -3.85 32.92 -35.89
C ALA A 397 -4.58 32.34 -37.11
N ALA A 398 -4.63 31.00 -37.24
CA ALA A 398 -5.36 30.34 -38.33
C ALA A 398 -6.87 30.63 -38.34
N ARG A 399 -7.51 30.75 -37.15
CA ARG A 399 -8.93 31.14 -37.02
C ARG A 399 -9.17 32.62 -37.40
N GLN A 400 -8.23 33.50 -37.08
CA GLN A 400 -8.31 34.91 -37.48
C GLN A 400 -8.16 35.07 -38.99
N ASP A 401 -7.30 34.27 -39.63
CA ASP A 401 -7.09 34.30 -41.09
C ASP A 401 -8.30 33.76 -41.88
N THR A 402 -9.20 32.98 -41.24
CA THR A 402 -10.45 32.54 -41.87
C THR A 402 -11.60 33.55 -41.73
N THR A 403 -11.38 34.66 -41.03
CA THR A 403 -12.45 35.61 -40.68
C THR A 403 -12.10 37.01 -41.20
N ILE A 404 -12.35 37.28 -42.50
CA ILE A 404 -12.53 38.58 -43.22
C ILE A 404 -12.53 38.22 -44.74
N GLN A 405 -13.49 38.54 -45.63
CA GLN A 405 -14.49 39.61 -45.77
C GLN A 405 -15.58 39.16 -46.79
N PRO A 406 -16.83 39.70 -46.77
CA PRO A 406 -17.83 39.42 -47.81
C PRO A 406 -17.41 40.07 -49.14
N GLU A 407 -17.27 39.27 -50.20
CA GLU A 407 -17.01 39.77 -51.54
C GLU A 407 -18.15 40.66 -52.04
N GLU A 408 -17.80 41.87 -52.47
CA GLU A 408 -18.67 42.76 -53.25
C GLU A 408 -19.06 42.06 -54.56
N LEU A 409 -20.32 41.62 -54.67
CA LEU A 409 -20.88 41.18 -55.94
C LEU A 409 -21.19 42.40 -56.81
N GLN A 410 -20.32 42.66 -57.80
CA GLN A 410 -20.68 43.35 -59.03
C GLN A 410 -20.26 42.48 -60.22
N SER A 411 -21.23 41.89 -60.93
CA SER A 411 -21.47 42.29 -62.32
C SER A 411 -22.78 41.72 -62.88
N ASP A 412 -23.40 42.57 -63.67
CA ASP A 412 -24.36 42.37 -64.74
C ASP A 412 -24.61 40.92 -65.22
N ASN A 413 -25.89 40.54 -65.20
CA ASN A 413 -26.51 39.95 -66.39
C ASN A 413 -28.04 40.08 -66.34
N GLN A 414 -28.55 41.07 -67.07
CA GLN A 414 -29.90 41.03 -67.59
C GLN A 414 -29.96 40.04 -68.76
N THR A 415 -30.65 38.91 -68.60
CA THR A 415 -31.41 38.28 -69.69
C THR A 415 -32.42 37.26 -69.12
N PRO A 416 -33.61 37.12 -69.72
CA PRO A 416 -34.82 36.72 -69.01
C PRO A 416 -35.02 35.20 -68.92
N PHE A 417 -35.77 34.80 -67.89
CA PHE A 417 -36.23 33.43 -67.62
C PHE A 417 -36.95 32.80 -68.83
N THR A 418 -36.34 31.76 -69.41
CA THR A 418 -37.05 30.83 -70.31
C THR A 418 -37.80 29.77 -69.51
N SER A 419 -39.09 29.63 -69.82
CA SER A 419 -40.08 28.74 -69.22
C SER A 419 -39.76 27.25 -69.35
N LEU A 420 -40.20 26.46 -68.37
CA LEU A 420 -40.07 25.00 -68.26
C LEU A 420 -40.58 24.22 -69.49
N LYS A 421 -41.36 24.84 -70.38
CA LYS A 421 -41.86 24.22 -71.63
C LYS A 421 -40.75 23.93 -72.65
N ASP A 422 -39.71 24.76 -72.74
CA ASP A 422 -38.62 24.57 -73.72
C ASP A 422 -37.63 23.47 -73.32
N ARG A 423 -37.56 23.14 -72.03
CA ARG A 423 -36.73 22.03 -71.53
C ARG A 423 -37.32 20.64 -71.82
N MET A 424 -38.63 20.52 -72.06
CA MET A 424 -39.26 19.23 -72.36
C MET A 424 -39.23 18.84 -73.84
N ALA A 425 -39.07 19.80 -74.77
CA ALA A 425 -39.00 19.50 -76.21
C ALA A 425 -37.65 18.90 -76.67
N LYS A 426 -36.58 19.04 -75.87
CA LYS A 426 -35.25 18.46 -76.18
C LYS A 426 -35.04 17.03 -75.69
N LEU A 427 -35.98 16.43 -74.96
CA LEU A 427 -35.89 15.06 -74.46
C LEU A 427 -36.51 13.99 -75.38
N GLN A 428 -37.16 14.38 -76.49
CA GLN A 428 -37.78 13.44 -77.45
C GLN A 428 -36.96 13.16 -78.73
N GLN A 429 -35.68 13.55 -78.81
CA GLN A 429 -34.81 13.21 -79.95
C GLN A 429 -33.47 12.55 -79.59
N LYS A 430 -33.36 11.97 -78.39
CA LYS A 430 -32.26 11.06 -78.06
C LYS A 430 -32.76 9.88 -77.21
N LYS A 431 -33.56 9.02 -77.84
CA LYS A 431 -33.55 7.56 -77.67
C LYS A 431 -34.59 6.96 -78.63
N LYS A 432 -34.11 6.12 -79.54
CA LYS A 432 -34.90 5.04 -80.14
C LYS A 432 -35.37 4.09 -79.05
#